data_AF-A0A076HWX9-F1
#
_entry.id   AF-A0A076HWX9-F1
#
_cell.length_a   1.000
_cell.length_b   1.000
_cell.length_c   1.000
_cell.angle_alpha   90.00
_cell.angle_beta   90.00
_cell.angle_gamma   90.00
#
_symmetry.space_group_name_H-M   'P 1'
#
loop_
_entity.id
_entity.type
_entity.pdbx_description
1 polymer ?
#
loop_
_entity_poly.entity_id
_entity_poly.type
_entity_poly.pdbx_seq_one_letter_code
_entity_poly.pdbx_strand_id
1 'polypeptide(L)'
;MKTKILVVDDEADLQLLIRQRFRRKIREEAYEFLFAGNGEEALAVLAAHPDIDVVLADINMPVMDGLTLLTRLRDTNPVVKTVIVSAYGDMANIRTAMNRGAFDFVCKPVDFNDLELTIEKTIAQVQELRTALHMMEENKVLRLYVDETVLKFMARPEFSNRLLASETVQATVVFIDICGFTMLAEKMPAQEVVAMLNTYFDQMVKEIIAQGGYVDKFIGDAIMAVFRGDYHLDRAIDAALAVRSLVQAIPRALPESLDYEPAVSIGISSGEMVSGNIGSATLRRLDYTVIGDVVNLGQRLQDAAQRHQILITDAIHTRVQDSFRCQAVGEVRLKNKAEPVLLYEVLE
;
A
#
# COMPACT_ATOMS: atom_id res chain seq x y z
N MET A 1 -24.39 6.48 14.23
CA MET A 1 -24.40 6.76 12.78
C MET A 1 -25.75 6.31 12.26
N LYS A 2 -26.47 7.18 11.56
CA LYS A 2 -27.82 6.92 11.06
C LYS A 2 -27.74 5.97 9.87
N THR A 3 -28.54 4.90 9.85
CA THR A 3 -28.61 3.97 8.70
C THR A 3 -29.58 4.54 7.67
N LYS A 4 -29.15 4.64 6.41
CA LYS A 4 -30.01 5.11 5.32
C LYS A 4 -30.59 3.93 4.55
N ILE A 5 -31.91 3.89 4.45
CA ILE A 5 -32.69 2.81 3.83
C ILE A 5 -33.51 3.42 2.70
N LEU A 6 -33.32 2.92 1.49
CA LEU A 6 -34.13 3.29 0.33
C LEU A 6 -35.26 2.27 0.16
N VAL A 7 -36.50 2.75 0.10
CA VAL A 7 -37.67 1.94 -0.23
C VAL A 7 -38.09 2.25 -1.66
N VAL A 8 -38.23 1.22 -2.47
CA VAL A 8 -38.62 1.32 -3.88
C VAL A 8 -39.91 0.52 -4.04
N ASP A 9 -41.03 1.24 -4.16
CA ASP A 9 -42.36 0.68 -4.31
C ASP A 9 -43.24 1.75 -4.96
N ASP A 10 -44.11 1.36 -5.90
CA ASP A 10 -44.98 2.28 -6.64
C ASP A 10 -46.26 2.64 -5.87
N GLU A 11 -46.56 1.96 -4.75
CA GLU A 11 -47.69 2.24 -3.89
C GLU A 11 -47.34 3.27 -2.79
N ALA A 12 -47.99 4.44 -2.83
CA ALA A 12 -47.81 5.50 -1.82
C ALA A 12 -48.22 5.08 -0.39
N ASP A 13 -49.09 4.07 -0.26
CA ASP A 13 -49.56 3.59 1.04
C ASP A 13 -48.43 2.89 1.83
N LEU A 14 -47.53 2.16 1.16
CA LEU A 14 -46.40 1.51 1.83
C LEU A 14 -45.45 2.53 2.44
N GLN A 15 -45.21 3.64 1.75
CA GLN A 15 -44.40 4.74 2.27
C GLN A 15 -44.95 5.30 3.59
N LEU A 16 -46.26 5.53 3.65
CA LEU A 16 -46.91 6.03 4.86
C LEU A 16 -46.79 5.02 6.01
N LEU A 17 -47.03 3.75 5.72
CA LEU A 17 -46.96 2.66 6.70
C LEU A 17 -45.56 2.49 7.29
N ILE A 18 -44.51 2.52 6.47
CA ILE A 18 -43.11 2.44 6.93
C ILE A 18 -42.78 3.61 7.87
N ARG A 19 -43.15 4.85 7.48
CA ARG A 19 -42.94 6.03 8.33
C ARG A 19 -43.68 5.90 9.67
N GLN A 20 -44.92 5.41 9.66
CA GLN A 20 -45.71 5.24 10.87
C GLN A 20 -45.14 4.15 11.78
N ARG A 21 -44.75 2.99 11.22
CA ARG A 21 -44.22 1.86 11.96
C ARG A 21 -42.85 2.18 12.59
N PHE A 22 -41.94 2.76 11.81
CA PHE A 22 -40.58 3.06 12.25
C PHE A 22 -40.41 4.47 12.84
N ARG A 23 -41.52 5.18 13.16
CA ARG A 23 -41.51 6.56 13.69
C ARG A 23 -40.55 6.78 14.85
N ARG A 24 -40.41 5.78 15.75
CA ARG A 24 -39.53 5.86 16.91
C ARG A 24 -38.06 5.86 16.48
N LYS A 25 -37.66 4.90 15.64
CA LYS A 25 -36.29 4.78 15.10
C LYS A 25 -35.93 5.98 14.22
N ILE A 26 -36.89 6.57 13.51
CA ILE A 26 -36.68 7.81 12.74
C ILE A 26 -36.42 8.99 13.68
N ARG A 27 -37.24 9.16 14.73
CA ARG A 27 -37.09 10.25 15.71
C ARG A 27 -35.81 10.14 16.54
N GLU A 28 -35.38 8.92 16.82
CA GLU A 28 -34.11 8.62 17.51
C GLU A 28 -32.89 8.68 16.58
N GLU A 29 -33.08 9.09 15.31
CA GLU A 29 -32.04 9.18 14.29
C GLU A 29 -31.29 7.86 14.04
N ALA A 30 -31.92 6.72 14.35
CA ALA A 30 -31.39 5.40 14.04
C ALA A 30 -31.52 5.11 12.53
N TYR A 31 -32.70 5.40 11.95
CA TYR A 31 -33.00 5.16 10.53
C TYR A 31 -33.34 6.46 9.78
N GLU A 32 -32.90 6.55 8.54
CA GLU A 32 -33.40 7.47 7.52
C GLU A 32 -34.07 6.66 6.42
N PHE A 33 -35.29 7.04 6.04
CA PHE A 33 -35.95 6.41 4.90
C PHE A 33 -36.02 7.39 3.72
N LEU A 34 -35.49 6.95 2.59
CA LEU A 34 -35.63 7.55 1.28
C LEU A 34 -36.62 6.69 0.46
N PHE A 35 -37.26 7.29 -0.54
CA PHE A 35 -38.31 6.63 -1.29
C PHE A 35 -38.16 6.91 -2.79
N ALA A 36 -38.50 5.93 -3.61
CA ALA A 36 -38.56 6.00 -5.07
C ALA A 36 -39.75 5.18 -5.57
N GLY A 37 -40.41 5.61 -6.64
CA GLY A 37 -41.58 4.92 -7.19
C GLY A 37 -41.26 3.81 -8.19
N ASN A 38 -40.00 3.69 -8.62
CA ASN A 38 -39.53 2.69 -9.57
C ASN A 38 -38.00 2.56 -9.55
N GLY A 39 -37.44 1.57 -10.26
CA GLY A 39 -36.00 1.34 -10.29
C GLY A 39 -35.16 2.46 -10.91
N GLU A 40 -35.69 3.22 -11.88
CA GLU A 40 -34.95 4.34 -12.51
C GLU A 40 -34.75 5.48 -11.49
N GLU A 41 -35.83 5.86 -10.80
CA GLU A 41 -35.77 6.84 -9.71
C GLU A 41 -34.86 6.36 -8.56
N ALA A 42 -34.91 5.07 -8.23
CA ALA A 42 -34.06 4.50 -7.19
C ALA A 42 -32.57 4.67 -7.51
N LEU A 43 -32.17 4.44 -8.78
CA LEU A 43 -30.78 4.66 -9.21
C LEU A 43 -30.37 6.14 -9.10
N ALA A 44 -31.26 7.07 -9.42
CA ALA A 44 -31.00 8.50 -9.26
C ALA A 44 -30.81 8.89 -7.78
N VAL A 45 -31.64 8.35 -6.88
CA VAL A 45 -31.51 8.55 -5.43
C VAL A 45 -30.20 7.98 -4.89
N LEU A 46 -29.80 6.79 -5.35
CA LEU A 46 -28.55 6.15 -4.95
C LEU A 46 -27.31 6.90 -5.45
N ALA A 47 -27.37 7.51 -6.63
CA ALA A 47 -26.31 8.38 -7.13
C ALA A 47 -26.16 9.66 -6.29
N ALA A 48 -27.27 10.22 -5.82
CA ALA A 48 -27.26 11.40 -4.94
C ALA A 48 -26.90 11.07 -3.48
N HIS A 49 -27.15 9.84 -3.03
CA HIS A 49 -26.94 9.36 -1.67
C HIS A 49 -26.12 8.06 -1.66
N PRO A 50 -24.79 8.14 -1.87
CA PRO A 50 -23.92 6.96 -1.94
C PRO A 50 -23.76 6.25 -0.58
N ASP A 51 -24.23 6.87 0.50
CA ASP A 51 -24.19 6.36 1.87
C ASP A 51 -25.40 5.49 2.25
N ILE A 52 -26.36 5.27 1.33
CA ILE A 52 -27.43 4.28 1.52
C ILE A 52 -26.84 2.91 1.82
N ASP A 53 -27.40 2.23 2.83
CA ASP A 53 -26.95 0.93 3.32
C ASP A 53 -27.81 -0.20 2.74
N VAL A 54 -29.13 0.01 2.75
CA VAL A 54 -30.13 -1.01 2.44
C VAL A 54 -31.11 -0.50 1.41
N VAL A 55 -31.46 -1.35 0.45
CA VAL A 55 -32.54 -1.12 -0.52
C VAL A 55 -33.63 -2.15 -0.26
N LEU A 56 -34.85 -1.69 0.00
CA LEU A 56 -36.06 -2.51 0.02
C LEU A 56 -36.77 -2.27 -1.31
N ALA A 57 -36.90 -3.27 -2.17
CA ALA A 57 -37.49 -3.08 -3.50
C ALA A 57 -38.62 -4.06 -3.76
N ASP A 58 -39.79 -3.57 -4.18
CA ASP A 58 -40.79 -4.42 -4.80
C ASP A 58 -40.25 -5.02 -6.10
N ILE A 59 -40.69 -6.23 -6.43
CA ILE A 59 -40.40 -6.86 -7.71
C ILE A 59 -41.14 -6.14 -8.83
N ASN A 60 -42.45 -5.95 -8.68
CA ASN A 60 -43.31 -5.54 -9.79
C ASN A 60 -43.58 -4.03 -9.70
N MET A 61 -42.86 -3.24 -10.48
CA MET A 61 -43.01 -1.79 -10.54
C MET A 61 -42.95 -1.30 -11.99
N PRO A 62 -43.59 -0.16 -12.33
CA PRO A 62 -43.52 0.43 -13.67
C PRO A 62 -42.10 0.93 -13.97
N VAL A 63 -41.82 1.19 -15.25
CA VAL A 63 -40.53 1.73 -15.78
C VAL A 63 -39.35 0.77 -15.63
N MET A 64 -38.97 0.42 -14.39
CA MET A 64 -37.90 -0.52 -14.08
C MET A 64 -38.29 -1.36 -12.86
N ASP A 65 -38.32 -2.68 -13.06
CA ASP A 65 -38.69 -3.66 -12.04
C ASP A 65 -37.55 -3.89 -11.02
N GLY A 66 -37.90 -4.48 -9.86
CA GLY A 66 -36.94 -4.71 -8.78
C GLY A 66 -35.82 -5.68 -9.14
N LEU A 67 -36.06 -6.63 -10.05
CA LEU A 67 -35.06 -7.60 -10.51
C LEU A 67 -34.01 -6.96 -11.42
N THR A 68 -34.42 -6.01 -12.25
CA THR A 68 -33.53 -5.22 -13.12
C THR A 68 -32.73 -4.24 -12.26
N LEU A 69 -33.38 -3.56 -11.31
CA LEU A 69 -32.71 -2.71 -10.32
C LEU A 69 -31.63 -3.49 -9.57
N LEU A 70 -31.96 -4.65 -8.99
CA LEU A 70 -31.02 -5.51 -8.28
C LEU A 70 -29.77 -5.84 -9.10
N THR A 71 -29.96 -6.16 -10.38
CA THR A 71 -28.86 -6.50 -11.29
C THR A 71 -27.93 -5.29 -11.49
N ARG A 72 -28.50 -4.10 -11.72
CA ARG A 72 -27.73 -2.85 -11.85
C ARG A 72 -26.98 -2.50 -10.57
N LEU A 73 -27.61 -2.64 -9.41
CA LEU A 73 -26.99 -2.32 -8.11
C LEU A 73 -25.79 -3.19 -7.81
N ARG A 74 -25.87 -4.48 -8.14
CA ARG A 74 -24.75 -5.39 -7.97
C ARG A 74 -23.51 -4.96 -8.76
N ASP A 75 -23.70 -4.44 -9.97
CA ASP A 75 -22.61 -4.01 -10.83
C ASP A 75 -22.03 -2.65 -10.41
N THR A 76 -22.87 -1.74 -9.89
CA THR A 76 -22.45 -0.38 -9.55
C THR A 76 -22.00 -0.20 -8.09
N ASN A 77 -22.61 -0.90 -7.14
CA ASN A 77 -22.29 -0.78 -5.71
C ASN A 77 -22.57 -2.11 -4.97
N PRO A 78 -21.60 -3.04 -4.94
CA PRO A 78 -21.79 -4.36 -4.32
C PRO A 78 -21.90 -4.32 -2.79
N VAL A 79 -21.61 -3.17 -2.16
CA VAL A 79 -21.70 -2.98 -0.71
C VAL A 79 -23.14 -2.83 -0.26
N VAL A 80 -23.96 -2.13 -1.04
CA VAL A 80 -25.40 -1.98 -0.77
C VAL A 80 -26.08 -3.33 -0.91
N LYS A 81 -26.93 -3.66 0.06
CA LYS A 81 -27.70 -4.91 0.03
C LYS A 81 -29.16 -4.64 -0.25
N THR A 82 -29.72 -5.41 -1.17
CA THR A 82 -31.11 -5.31 -1.59
C THR A 82 -31.91 -6.44 -0.96
N VAL A 83 -33.00 -6.08 -0.29
CA VAL A 83 -34.04 -6.99 0.19
C VAL A 83 -35.23 -6.83 -0.74
N ILE A 84 -35.72 -7.96 -1.26
CA ILE A 84 -36.83 -7.96 -2.21
C ILE A 84 -38.16 -8.12 -1.47
N VAL A 85 -39.12 -7.25 -1.76
CA VAL A 85 -40.49 -7.36 -1.28
C VAL A 85 -41.32 -7.99 -2.39
N SER A 86 -42.02 -9.10 -2.12
CA SER A 86 -42.70 -9.88 -3.16
C SER A 86 -44.05 -10.43 -2.69
N ALA A 87 -44.96 -10.70 -3.62
CA ALA A 87 -46.29 -11.23 -3.29
C ALA A 87 -46.26 -12.68 -2.76
N TYR A 88 -47.20 -13.01 -1.89
CA TYR A 88 -47.38 -14.39 -1.39
C TYR A 88 -47.62 -15.37 -2.56
N GLY A 89 -46.69 -16.31 -2.75
CA GLY A 89 -46.75 -17.34 -3.80
C GLY A 89 -45.84 -17.11 -5.01
N ASP A 90 -45.13 -15.98 -5.09
CA ASP A 90 -44.21 -15.67 -6.20
C ASP A 90 -42.80 -16.29 -6.02
N MET A 91 -42.76 -17.60 -5.78
CA MET A 91 -41.51 -18.33 -5.50
C MET A 91 -40.54 -18.33 -6.69
N ALA A 92 -41.04 -18.17 -7.92
CA ALA A 92 -40.20 -18.11 -9.12
C ALA A 92 -39.39 -16.81 -9.17
N ASN A 93 -40.02 -15.65 -8.93
CA ASN A 93 -39.30 -14.38 -8.88
C ASN A 93 -38.43 -14.24 -7.64
N ILE A 94 -38.87 -14.73 -6.47
CA ILE A 94 -38.03 -14.75 -5.26
C ILE A 94 -36.75 -15.57 -5.51
N ARG A 95 -36.87 -16.78 -6.09
CA ARG A 95 -35.71 -17.59 -6.45
C ARG A 95 -34.78 -16.85 -7.43
N THR A 96 -35.36 -16.18 -8.41
CA THR A 96 -34.60 -15.40 -9.40
C THR A 96 -33.86 -14.25 -8.72
N ALA A 97 -34.50 -13.51 -7.81
CA ALA A 97 -33.89 -12.46 -7.01
C ALA A 97 -32.69 -12.97 -6.18
N MET A 98 -32.87 -14.07 -5.44
CA MET A 98 -31.80 -14.64 -4.62
C MET A 98 -30.62 -15.08 -5.49
N ASN A 99 -30.86 -15.73 -6.63
CA ASN A 99 -29.81 -16.12 -7.57
C ASN A 99 -29.09 -14.91 -8.20
N ARG A 100 -29.76 -13.77 -8.33
CA ARG A 100 -29.18 -12.52 -8.82
C ARG A 100 -28.40 -11.75 -7.74
N GLY A 101 -28.50 -12.16 -6.48
CA GLY A 101 -27.74 -11.61 -5.36
C GLY A 101 -28.54 -10.72 -4.42
N ALA A 102 -29.87 -10.84 -4.40
CA ALA A 102 -30.66 -10.29 -3.29
C ALA A 102 -30.16 -10.87 -1.96
N PHE A 103 -30.08 -10.03 -0.94
CA PHE A 103 -29.61 -10.45 0.38
C PHE A 103 -30.67 -11.29 1.08
N ASP A 104 -31.92 -10.84 1.02
CA ASP A 104 -33.06 -11.54 1.59
C ASP A 104 -34.36 -11.11 0.89
N PHE A 105 -35.50 -11.63 1.34
CA PHE A 105 -36.82 -11.23 0.84
C PHE A 105 -37.87 -11.12 1.95
N VAL A 106 -38.94 -10.38 1.70
CA VAL A 106 -40.11 -10.24 2.57
C VAL A 106 -41.38 -10.42 1.76
N CYS A 107 -42.34 -11.20 2.28
CA CYS A 107 -43.60 -11.47 1.60
C CYS A 107 -44.67 -10.41 1.88
N LYS A 108 -45.48 -10.03 0.87
CA LYS A 108 -46.72 -9.25 1.01
C LYS A 108 -47.89 -10.21 1.39
N PRO A 109 -48.79 -9.85 2.31
CA PRO A 109 -48.82 -8.60 3.09
C PRO A 109 -47.65 -8.55 4.07
N VAL A 110 -46.97 -7.40 4.14
CA VAL A 110 -45.71 -7.25 4.86
C VAL A 110 -45.93 -7.44 6.36
N ASP A 111 -45.32 -8.47 6.93
CA ASP A 111 -45.15 -8.58 8.38
C ASP A 111 -44.03 -7.63 8.82
N PHE A 112 -44.39 -6.57 9.53
CA PHE A 112 -43.43 -5.57 9.96
C PHE A 112 -42.43 -6.06 11.00
N ASN A 113 -42.72 -7.15 11.74
CA ASN A 113 -41.72 -7.75 12.63
C ASN A 113 -40.65 -8.48 11.81
N ASP A 114 -41.07 -9.21 10.77
CA ASP A 114 -40.16 -9.91 9.86
C ASP A 114 -39.34 -8.93 9.01
N LEU A 115 -39.99 -7.88 8.50
CA LEU A 115 -39.30 -6.78 7.81
C LEU A 115 -38.26 -6.12 8.71
N GLU A 116 -38.58 -5.85 9.97
CA GLU A 116 -37.63 -5.24 10.91
C GLU A 116 -36.42 -6.14 11.18
N LEU A 117 -36.64 -7.44 11.42
CA LEU A 117 -35.55 -8.42 11.58
C LEU A 117 -34.68 -8.51 10.33
N THR A 118 -35.30 -8.51 9.15
CA THR A 118 -34.61 -8.60 7.86
C THR A 118 -33.77 -7.35 7.61
N ILE A 119 -34.32 -6.16 7.88
CA ILE A 119 -33.57 -4.89 7.83
C ILE A 119 -32.38 -4.95 8.79
N GLU A 120 -32.58 -5.36 10.05
CA GLU A 120 -31.50 -5.41 11.05
C GLU A 120 -30.37 -6.36 10.63
N LYS A 121 -30.69 -7.56 10.13
CA LYS A 121 -29.71 -8.50 9.57
C LYS A 121 -28.96 -7.90 8.38
N THR A 122 -29.69 -7.21 7.49
CA THR A 122 -29.10 -6.59 6.31
C THR A 122 -28.13 -5.48 6.69
N ILE A 123 -28.50 -4.64 7.66
CA ILE A 123 -27.64 -3.58 8.17
C ILE A 123 -26.36 -4.16 8.77
N ALA A 124 -26.47 -5.21 9.59
CA ALA A 124 -25.31 -5.86 10.18
C ALA A 124 -24.34 -6.36 9.10
N GLN A 125 -24.86 -7.01 8.04
CA GLN A 125 -24.04 -7.49 6.93
C GLN A 125 -23.34 -6.36 6.16
N VAL A 126 -24.03 -5.24 5.92
CA VAL A 126 -23.47 -4.07 5.23
C VAL A 126 -22.36 -3.44 6.08
N GLN A 127 -22.58 -3.33 7.40
CA GLN A 127 -21.59 -2.79 8.34
C GLN A 127 -20.34 -3.67 8.42
N GLU A 128 -20.50 -4.99 8.47
CA GLU A 128 -19.36 -5.93 8.41
C GLU A 128 -18.55 -5.74 7.14
N LEU A 129 -19.22 -5.64 5.99
CA LEU A 129 -18.56 -5.49 4.70
C LEU A 129 -17.83 -4.14 4.58
N ARG A 130 -18.44 -3.03 5.03
CA ARG A 130 -17.78 -1.73 5.07
C ARG A 130 -16.58 -1.72 6.01
N THR A 131 -16.71 -2.36 7.17
CA THR A 131 -15.60 -2.48 8.14
C THR A 131 -14.44 -3.28 7.54
N ALA A 132 -14.72 -4.40 6.88
CA ALA A 132 -13.71 -5.19 6.20
C ALA A 132 -13.01 -4.39 5.10
N LEU A 133 -13.76 -3.67 4.26
CA LEU A 133 -13.20 -2.81 3.22
C LEU A 133 -12.31 -1.70 3.81
N HIS A 134 -12.76 -1.05 4.89
CA HIS A 134 -11.99 -0.01 5.56
C HIS A 134 -10.69 -0.56 6.14
N MET A 135 -10.75 -1.71 6.82
CA MET A 135 -9.55 -2.39 7.34
C MET A 135 -8.59 -2.78 6.21
N MET A 136 -9.09 -3.20 5.05
CA MET A 136 -8.26 -3.51 3.89
C MET A 136 -7.57 -2.25 3.33
N GLU A 137 -8.28 -1.13 3.29
CA GLU A 137 -7.73 0.15 2.84
C GLU A 137 -6.66 0.68 3.82
N GLU A 138 -6.93 0.64 5.13
CA GLU A 138 -5.95 0.97 6.16
C GLU A 138 -4.69 0.10 6.03
N ASN A 139 -4.86 -1.22 5.89
CA ASN A 139 -3.73 -2.12 5.69
C ASN A 139 -2.97 -1.79 4.40
N LYS A 140 -3.65 -1.45 3.30
CA LYS A 140 -2.99 -1.05 2.05
C LYS A 140 -2.11 0.19 2.24
N VAL A 141 -2.61 1.18 2.98
CA VAL A 141 -1.81 2.39 3.31
C VAL A 141 -0.64 2.03 4.21
N LEU A 142 -0.85 1.22 5.25
CA LEU A 142 0.23 0.76 6.13
C LEU A 142 1.34 0.05 5.37
N ARG A 143 1.02 -0.73 4.32
CA ARG A 143 2.00 -1.42 3.46
C ARG A 143 2.89 -0.47 2.66
N LEU A 144 2.53 0.81 2.49
CA LEU A 144 3.41 1.80 1.86
C LEU A 144 4.52 2.29 2.80
N TYR A 145 4.34 2.14 4.12
CA TYR A 145 5.26 2.61 5.15
C TYR A 145 6.04 1.49 5.83
N VAL A 146 5.75 0.24 5.46
CA VAL A 146 6.35 -0.96 6.08
C VAL A 146 7.00 -1.79 4.99
N ASP A 147 8.28 -2.09 5.17
CA ASP A 147 9.05 -2.93 4.24
C ASP A 147 8.44 -4.34 4.07
N GLU A 148 8.54 -4.90 2.87
CA GLU A 148 7.94 -6.20 2.55
C GLU A 148 8.56 -7.35 3.40
N THR A 149 9.82 -7.22 3.79
CA THR A 149 10.52 -8.16 4.68
C THR A 149 9.90 -8.16 6.07
N VAL A 150 9.48 -7.00 6.58
CA VAL A 150 8.75 -6.90 7.84
C VAL A 150 7.40 -7.61 7.74
N LEU A 151 6.67 -7.41 6.65
CA LEU A 151 5.38 -8.08 6.43
C LEU A 151 5.54 -9.60 6.35
N LYS A 152 6.53 -10.09 5.59
CA LYS A 152 6.86 -11.52 5.50
C LYS A 152 7.30 -12.11 6.83
N PHE A 153 7.98 -11.33 7.66
CA PHE A 153 8.37 -11.71 9.01
C PHE A 153 7.17 -11.77 9.97
N MET A 154 6.28 -10.77 9.93
CA MET A 154 5.06 -10.70 10.76
C MET A 154 4.04 -11.79 10.44
N ALA A 155 3.97 -12.24 9.19
CA ALA A 155 3.05 -13.30 8.76
C ALA A 155 3.38 -14.69 9.32
N ARG A 156 4.53 -14.88 9.99
CA ARG A 156 4.93 -16.16 10.57
C ARG A 156 4.18 -16.42 11.90
N PRO A 157 3.50 -17.56 12.09
CA PRO A 157 2.70 -17.85 13.28
C PRO A 157 3.43 -17.76 14.64
N GLU A 158 4.76 -17.85 14.63
CA GLU A 158 5.63 -17.82 15.82
C GLU A 158 5.88 -16.41 16.38
N PHE A 159 5.27 -15.38 15.78
CA PHE A 159 5.64 -13.96 15.92
C PHE A 159 5.37 -13.33 17.31
N SER A 160 4.36 -13.79 18.06
CA SER A 160 3.99 -13.10 19.32
C SER A 160 5.09 -13.07 20.39
N ASN A 161 6.13 -13.93 20.28
CA ASN A 161 7.22 -14.02 21.26
C ASN A 161 8.60 -13.53 20.76
N ARG A 162 8.73 -13.07 19.51
CA ARG A 162 10.04 -12.77 18.89
C ARG A 162 10.23 -11.33 18.37
N LEU A 163 9.35 -10.38 18.74
CA LEU A 163 9.47 -8.98 18.30
C LEU A 163 10.81 -8.30 18.63
N LEU A 164 11.60 -8.85 19.55
CA LEU A 164 12.92 -8.32 19.96
C LEU A 164 14.08 -9.25 19.58
N ALA A 165 13.84 -10.36 18.88
CA ALA A 165 14.90 -11.25 18.46
C ALA A 165 15.70 -10.58 17.34
N SER A 166 17.01 -10.49 17.54
CA SER A 166 17.97 -10.15 16.49
C SER A 166 18.66 -11.42 16.00
N GLU A 167 19.01 -11.44 14.72
CA GLU A 167 19.74 -12.52 14.09
C GLU A 167 21.06 -12.00 13.52
N THR A 168 22.13 -12.78 13.70
CA THR A 168 23.39 -12.52 13.02
C THR A 168 23.32 -13.09 11.61
N VAL A 169 23.61 -12.26 10.61
CA VAL A 169 23.48 -12.59 9.20
C VAL A 169 24.73 -12.18 8.42
N GLN A 170 25.10 -13.00 7.45
CA GLN A 170 26.08 -12.64 6.44
C GLN A 170 25.36 -11.96 5.28
N ALA A 171 25.70 -10.70 5.01
CA ALA A 171 25.00 -9.90 4.01
C ALA A 171 25.91 -8.83 3.39
N THR A 172 25.42 -8.19 2.34
CA THR A 172 26.07 -7.02 1.72
C THR A 172 25.13 -5.82 1.86
N VAL A 173 25.68 -4.69 2.29
CA VAL A 173 24.99 -3.40 2.28
C VAL A 173 25.50 -2.55 1.10
N VAL A 174 24.57 -1.81 0.51
CA VAL A 174 24.85 -0.83 -0.55
C VAL A 174 24.26 0.50 -0.11
N PHE A 175 25.08 1.54 -0.08
CA PHE A 175 24.65 2.92 0.09
C PHE A 175 24.74 3.62 -1.26
N ILE A 176 23.67 4.26 -1.70
CA ILE A 176 23.57 4.98 -2.98
C ILE A 176 23.08 6.38 -2.66
N ASP A 177 23.86 7.40 -2.95
CA ASP A 177 23.52 8.80 -2.69
C ASP A 177 23.48 9.60 -3.99
N ILE A 178 22.47 10.48 -4.13
CA ILE A 178 22.31 11.33 -5.31
C ILE A 178 23.18 12.58 -5.15
N CYS A 179 24.27 12.66 -5.90
CA CYS A 179 25.22 13.76 -5.81
C CYS A 179 24.58 15.12 -6.11
N GLY A 180 24.89 16.11 -5.28
CA GLY A 180 24.53 17.52 -5.50
C GLY A 180 23.05 17.84 -5.27
N PHE A 181 22.27 16.89 -4.73
CA PHE A 181 20.85 17.06 -4.51
C PHE A 181 20.53 18.12 -3.44
N THR A 182 21.35 18.24 -2.40
CA THR A 182 21.21 19.31 -1.39
C THR A 182 21.15 20.70 -2.02
N MET A 183 21.97 20.95 -3.06
CA MET A 183 21.96 22.24 -3.76
C MET A 183 20.69 22.48 -4.58
N LEU A 184 20.04 21.42 -5.07
CA LEU A 184 18.75 21.53 -5.76
C LEU A 184 17.63 21.87 -4.78
N ALA A 185 17.64 21.26 -3.60
CA ALA A 185 16.66 21.53 -2.55
C ALA A 185 16.68 23.00 -2.10
N GLU A 186 17.80 23.70 -2.22
CA GLU A 186 17.92 25.14 -1.92
C GLU A 186 17.38 26.05 -3.04
N LYS A 187 17.33 25.58 -4.28
CA LYS A 187 17.01 26.39 -5.47
C LYS A 187 15.64 26.10 -6.07
N MET A 188 15.05 24.95 -5.77
CA MET A 188 13.78 24.49 -6.32
C MET A 188 12.67 24.49 -5.26
N PRO A 189 11.39 24.63 -5.66
CA PRO A 189 10.27 24.41 -4.76
C PRO A 189 10.31 22.99 -4.17
N ALA A 190 10.06 22.87 -2.85
CA ALA A 190 10.14 21.58 -2.15
C ALA A 190 9.28 20.47 -2.78
N GLN A 191 8.14 20.83 -3.39
CA GLN A 191 7.26 19.86 -4.04
C GLN A 191 7.87 19.25 -5.31
N GLU A 192 8.61 20.05 -6.09
CA GLU A 192 9.30 19.56 -7.29
C GLU A 192 10.50 18.68 -6.92
N VAL A 193 11.23 19.08 -5.88
CA VAL A 193 12.35 18.33 -5.28
C VAL A 193 11.90 16.94 -4.84
N VAL A 194 10.76 16.85 -4.14
CA VAL A 194 10.17 15.58 -3.70
C VAL A 194 9.69 14.73 -4.88
N ALA A 195 9.00 15.31 -5.86
CA ALA A 195 8.53 14.58 -7.04
C ALA A 195 9.70 14.00 -7.85
N MET A 196 10.79 14.76 -7.96
CA MET A 196 12.01 14.33 -8.60
C MET A 196 12.71 13.21 -7.82
N LEU A 197 12.87 13.34 -6.50
CA LEU A 197 13.42 12.25 -5.66
C LEU A 197 12.66 10.96 -5.83
N ASN A 198 11.34 11.01 -5.71
CA ASN A 198 10.50 9.82 -5.82
C ASN A 198 10.68 9.16 -7.20
N THR A 199 10.85 9.96 -8.26
CA THR A 199 11.11 9.46 -9.62
C THR A 199 12.48 8.76 -9.73
N TYR A 200 13.52 9.30 -9.11
CA TYR A 200 14.85 8.65 -9.09
C TYR A 200 14.85 7.40 -8.19
N PHE A 201 14.26 7.49 -7.00
CA PHE A 201 14.13 6.37 -6.09
C PHE A 201 13.37 5.21 -6.73
N ASP A 202 12.23 5.43 -7.35
CA ASP A 202 11.46 4.37 -8.01
C ASP A 202 12.26 3.66 -9.11
N GLN A 203 13.12 4.38 -9.81
CA GLN A 203 13.99 3.82 -10.85
C GLN A 203 15.14 3.00 -10.24
N MET A 204 15.86 3.54 -9.25
CA MET A 204 16.96 2.84 -8.59
C MET A 204 16.50 1.61 -7.79
N VAL A 205 15.34 1.70 -7.13
CA VAL A 205 14.74 0.60 -6.36
C VAL A 205 14.42 -0.59 -7.26
N LYS A 206 13.98 -0.36 -8.51
CA LYS A 206 13.72 -1.45 -9.46
C LYS A 206 14.97 -2.26 -9.75
N GLU A 207 16.12 -1.60 -9.94
CA GLU A 207 17.39 -2.29 -10.18
C GLU A 207 17.85 -3.09 -8.94
N ILE A 208 17.66 -2.55 -7.74
CA ILE A 208 17.96 -3.24 -6.48
C ILE A 208 17.11 -4.52 -6.34
N ILE A 209 15.80 -4.41 -6.58
CA ILE A 209 14.85 -5.53 -6.47
C ILE A 209 15.11 -6.57 -7.57
N ALA A 210 15.47 -6.15 -8.79
CA ALA A 210 15.80 -7.05 -9.89
C ALA A 210 16.96 -8.01 -9.53
N GLN A 211 17.87 -7.55 -8.66
CA GLN A 211 18.99 -8.34 -8.14
C GLN A 211 18.71 -8.98 -6.77
N GLY A 212 17.44 -9.06 -6.35
CA GLY A 212 17.03 -9.69 -5.10
C GLY A 212 17.50 -8.95 -3.84
N GLY A 213 17.87 -7.67 -3.96
CA GLY A 213 18.07 -6.77 -2.83
C GLY A 213 16.74 -6.21 -2.33
N TYR A 214 16.75 -5.71 -1.11
CA TYR A 214 15.64 -4.94 -0.56
C TYR A 214 16.15 -3.61 0.00
N VAL A 215 15.29 -2.59 0.00
CA VAL A 215 15.63 -1.28 0.57
C VAL A 215 15.33 -1.33 2.06
N ASP A 216 16.36 -1.11 2.88
CA ASP A 216 16.22 -1.05 4.33
C ASP A 216 15.58 0.27 4.75
N LYS A 217 16.10 1.38 4.22
CA LYS A 217 15.53 2.72 4.40
C LYS A 217 16.06 3.74 3.41
N PHE A 218 15.34 4.85 3.31
CA PHE A 218 15.80 6.09 2.71
C PHE A 218 16.40 7.00 3.80
N ILE A 219 17.54 7.62 3.51
CA ILE A 219 18.27 8.53 4.41
C ILE A 219 18.46 9.85 3.68
N GLY A 220 17.44 10.72 3.71
CA GLY A 220 17.44 11.93 2.89
C GLY A 220 17.36 11.58 1.41
N ASP A 221 18.41 11.93 0.65
CA ASP A 221 18.66 11.66 -0.76
C ASP A 221 19.41 10.34 -1.02
N ALA A 222 19.74 9.59 0.04
CA ALA A 222 20.41 8.30 -0.06
C ALA A 222 19.47 7.10 0.13
N ILE A 223 19.80 5.99 -0.54
CA ILE A 223 19.19 4.67 -0.38
C ILE A 223 20.19 3.77 0.37
N MET A 224 19.71 3.10 1.41
CA MET A 224 20.40 1.96 2.01
C MET A 224 19.69 0.66 1.60
N ALA A 225 20.39 -0.19 0.87
CA ALA A 225 19.90 -1.49 0.42
C ALA A 225 20.71 -2.65 1.02
N VAL A 226 20.07 -3.80 1.16
CA VAL A 226 20.67 -4.99 1.76
C VAL A 226 20.42 -6.21 0.86
N PHE A 227 21.46 -7.01 0.69
CA PHE A 227 21.46 -8.23 -0.10
C PHE A 227 21.85 -9.41 0.81
N ARG A 228 21.08 -10.50 0.74
CA ARG A 228 21.28 -11.71 1.55
C ARG A 228 21.23 -12.97 0.69
N GLY A 229 21.62 -14.11 1.27
CA GLY A 229 21.60 -15.42 0.61
C GLY A 229 22.80 -15.62 -0.31
N ASP A 230 22.72 -16.61 -1.18
CA ASP A 230 23.83 -16.96 -2.09
C ASP A 230 24.23 -15.77 -2.95
N TYR A 231 25.52 -15.61 -3.27
CA TYR A 231 26.00 -14.55 -4.19
C TYR A 231 25.53 -13.12 -3.85
N HIS A 232 25.24 -12.84 -2.58
CA HIS A 232 24.72 -11.53 -2.16
C HIS A 232 25.67 -10.37 -2.45
N LEU A 233 26.97 -10.63 -2.56
CA LEU A 233 27.97 -9.62 -2.91
C LEU A 233 27.95 -9.30 -4.41
N ASP A 234 27.98 -10.32 -5.26
CA ASP A 234 27.94 -10.18 -6.72
C ASP A 234 26.67 -9.43 -7.14
N ARG A 235 25.51 -9.86 -6.64
CA ARG A 235 24.23 -9.20 -6.93
C ARG A 235 24.16 -7.74 -6.46
N ALA A 236 24.82 -7.42 -5.34
CA ALA A 236 24.89 -6.06 -4.85
C ALA A 236 25.75 -5.16 -5.78
N ILE A 237 26.83 -5.71 -6.33
CA ILE A 237 27.68 -5.03 -7.31
C ILE A 237 26.93 -4.85 -8.64
N ASP A 238 26.26 -5.89 -9.14
CA ASP A 238 25.42 -5.82 -10.34
C ASP A 238 24.33 -4.75 -10.22
N ALA A 239 23.66 -4.70 -9.06
CA ALA A 239 22.65 -3.67 -8.78
C ALA A 239 23.25 -2.27 -8.81
N ALA A 240 24.43 -2.08 -8.20
CA ALA A 240 25.12 -0.79 -8.19
C ALA A 240 25.54 -0.34 -9.61
N LEU A 241 26.05 -1.27 -10.42
CA LEU A 241 26.41 -1.01 -11.82
C LEU A 241 25.17 -0.66 -12.67
N ALA A 242 24.05 -1.36 -12.47
CA ALA A 242 22.78 -1.07 -13.13
C ALA A 242 22.25 0.31 -12.73
N VAL A 243 22.23 0.63 -11.43
CA VAL A 243 21.84 1.96 -10.93
C VAL A 243 22.71 3.07 -11.51
N ARG A 244 24.04 2.90 -11.52
CA ARG A 244 24.97 3.87 -12.12
C ARG A 244 24.64 4.11 -13.60
N SER A 245 24.45 3.03 -14.35
CA SER A 245 24.16 3.09 -15.80
C SER A 245 22.81 3.74 -16.07
N LEU A 246 21.78 3.43 -15.26
CA LEU A 246 20.46 4.03 -15.31
C LEU A 246 20.54 5.55 -15.11
N VAL A 247 21.23 6.00 -14.05
CA VAL A 247 21.36 7.43 -13.75
C VAL A 247 22.14 8.17 -14.84
N GLN A 248 23.17 7.55 -15.42
CA GLN A 248 23.90 8.10 -16.56
C GLN A 248 23.05 8.21 -17.84
N ALA A 249 22.05 7.35 -17.99
CA ALA A 249 21.16 7.34 -19.16
C ALA A 249 19.97 8.31 -19.02
N ILE A 250 19.68 8.82 -17.82
CA ILE A 250 18.58 9.76 -17.61
C ILE A 250 18.89 11.07 -18.34
N PRO A 251 18.04 11.51 -19.29
CA PRO A 251 18.24 12.77 -19.98
C PRO A 251 18.30 13.95 -18.99
N ARG A 252 18.95 15.05 -19.37
CA ARG A 252 18.82 16.34 -18.67
C ARG A 252 17.34 16.76 -18.69
N ALA A 253 16.59 16.33 -17.68
CA ALA A 253 15.15 16.57 -17.56
C ALA A 253 14.84 17.87 -16.79
N LEU A 254 15.87 18.60 -16.36
CA LEU A 254 15.72 19.88 -15.68
C LEU A 254 15.71 21.03 -16.69
N PRO A 255 15.04 22.15 -16.37
CA PRO A 255 15.06 23.35 -17.19
C PRO A 255 16.51 23.78 -17.50
N GLU A 256 16.77 24.30 -18.71
CA GLU A 256 18.12 24.76 -19.14
C GLU A 256 18.79 25.75 -18.16
N SER A 257 18.00 26.39 -17.28
CA SER A 257 18.47 27.30 -16.24
C SER A 257 19.14 26.62 -15.04
N LEU A 258 18.98 25.30 -14.85
CA LEU A 258 19.69 24.51 -13.85
C LEU A 258 20.75 23.64 -14.52
N ASP A 259 22.02 24.02 -14.38
CA ASP A 259 23.16 23.17 -14.74
C ASP A 259 23.33 22.07 -13.69
N TYR A 260 22.43 21.09 -13.74
CA TYR A 260 22.48 19.91 -12.89
C TYR A 260 22.51 18.65 -13.74
N GLU A 261 23.53 17.84 -13.48
CA GLU A 261 23.67 16.52 -14.04
C GLU A 261 23.50 15.49 -12.91
N PRO A 262 22.49 14.62 -12.99
CA PRO A 262 22.28 13.57 -12.00
C PRO A 262 23.49 12.64 -11.96
N ALA A 263 24.04 12.44 -10.77
CA ALA A 263 25.07 11.45 -10.53
C ALA A 263 24.82 10.75 -9.21
N VAL A 264 25.37 9.55 -9.07
CA VAL A 264 25.30 8.79 -7.83
C VAL A 264 26.70 8.50 -7.30
N SER A 265 26.85 8.50 -5.99
CA SER A 265 28.02 7.97 -5.30
C SER A 265 27.59 6.69 -4.60
N ILE A 266 28.39 5.62 -4.71
CA ILE A 266 28.00 4.29 -4.24
C ILE A 266 29.11 3.69 -3.37
N GLY A 267 28.72 3.15 -2.21
CA GLY A 267 29.60 2.42 -1.31
C GLY A 267 29.04 1.04 -1.01
N ILE A 268 29.86 0.00 -1.15
CA ILE A 268 29.47 -1.39 -0.94
C ILE A 268 30.34 -2.02 0.14
N SER A 269 29.70 -2.63 1.13
CA SER A 269 30.38 -3.33 2.22
C SER A 269 29.70 -4.66 2.54
N SER A 270 30.48 -5.69 2.83
CA SER A 270 30.01 -7.06 2.96
C SER A 270 30.64 -7.74 4.17
N GLY A 271 29.82 -8.43 4.95
CA GLY A 271 30.29 -9.16 6.12
C GLY A 271 29.17 -9.50 7.08
N GLU A 272 29.56 -9.88 8.29
CA GLU A 272 28.63 -10.22 9.36
C GLU A 272 27.98 -8.94 9.92
N MET A 273 26.66 -8.97 10.07
CA MET A 273 25.87 -7.89 10.67
C MET A 273 24.69 -8.46 11.46
N VAL A 274 24.09 -7.63 12.30
CA VAL A 274 22.92 -8.00 13.10
C VAL A 274 21.68 -7.43 12.44
N SER A 275 20.69 -8.27 12.15
CA SER A 275 19.37 -7.84 11.69
C SER A 275 18.34 -8.00 12.79
N GLY A 276 17.47 -7.01 12.95
CA GLY A 276 16.33 -7.13 13.87
C GLY A 276 15.55 -5.84 14.02
N ASN A 277 14.54 -5.88 14.88
CA ASN A 277 13.76 -4.70 15.24
C ASN A 277 14.55 -3.82 16.21
N ILE A 278 14.81 -2.58 15.81
CA ILE A 278 15.52 -1.58 16.58
C ILE A 278 14.60 -0.38 16.78
N GLY A 279 14.47 0.10 18.01
CA GLY A 279 13.64 1.26 18.31
C GLY A 279 13.10 1.24 19.73
N SER A 280 12.02 1.98 19.96
CA SER A 280 11.40 2.12 21.27
C SER A 280 10.05 1.42 21.31
N ALA A 281 9.97 0.33 22.06
CA ALA A 281 8.71 -0.37 22.34
C ALA A 281 7.71 0.56 23.05
N THR A 282 8.19 1.44 23.94
CA THR A 282 7.36 2.43 24.64
C THR A 282 6.71 3.44 23.68
N LEU A 283 7.43 3.85 22.63
CA LEU A 283 6.90 4.73 21.59
C LEU A 283 6.18 3.97 20.47
N ARG A 284 6.08 2.63 20.57
CA ARG A 284 5.54 1.73 19.53
C ARG A 284 6.14 1.99 18.15
N ARG A 285 7.44 2.32 18.12
CA ARG A 285 8.18 2.61 16.89
C ARG A 285 9.41 1.73 16.83
N LEU A 286 9.37 0.76 15.92
CA LEU A 286 10.43 -0.19 15.65
C LEU A 286 10.73 -0.15 14.16
N ASP A 287 12.01 -0.06 13.83
CA ASP A 287 12.51 -0.22 12.46
C ASP A 287 13.21 -1.58 12.39
N TYR A 288 12.75 -2.47 11.51
CA TYR A 288 13.51 -3.68 11.20
C TYR A 288 14.66 -3.29 10.27
N THR A 289 15.88 -3.44 10.75
CA THR A 289 17.06 -2.92 10.06
C THR A 289 18.29 -3.80 10.32
N VAL A 290 19.38 -3.53 9.60
CA VAL A 290 20.69 -4.13 9.88
C VAL A 290 21.64 -3.15 10.56
N ILE A 291 22.42 -3.64 11.52
CA ILE A 291 23.42 -2.87 12.28
C ILE A 291 24.73 -3.65 12.32
N GLY A 292 25.85 -2.94 12.16
CA GLY A 292 27.19 -3.51 12.31
C GLY A 292 28.26 -2.54 11.82
N ASP A 293 29.53 -2.83 12.14
CA ASP A 293 30.66 -2.03 11.63
C ASP A 293 30.71 -2.05 10.09
N VAL A 294 30.34 -3.18 9.48
CA VAL A 294 30.23 -3.32 8.03
C VAL A 294 29.19 -2.38 7.41
N VAL A 295 28.09 -2.09 8.12
CA VAL A 295 27.05 -1.14 7.66
C VAL A 295 27.62 0.27 7.65
N ASN A 296 28.27 0.67 8.75
CA ASN A 296 28.92 1.98 8.86
C ASN A 296 30.05 2.15 7.85
N LEU A 297 30.79 1.08 7.55
CA LEU A 297 31.83 1.10 6.53
C LEU A 297 31.23 1.36 5.13
N GLY A 298 30.11 0.71 4.78
CA GLY A 298 29.41 0.95 3.52
C GLY A 298 29.03 2.42 3.34
N GLN A 299 28.47 3.04 4.38
CA GLN A 299 28.14 4.47 4.36
C GLN A 299 29.39 5.34 4.15
N ARG A 300 30.50 5.03 4.85
CA ARG A 300 31.76 5.79 4.70
C ARG A 300 32.40 5.64 3.32
N LEU A 301 32.24 4.48 2.69
CA LEU A 301 32.69 4.27 1.32
C LEU A 301 31.88 5.13 0.35
N GLN A 302 30.57 5.21 0.54
CA GLN A 302 29.72 6.10 -0.26
C GLN A 302 30.08 7.57 -0.04
N ASP A 303 30.26 8.01 1.21
CA ASP A 303 30.71 9.39 1.53
C ASP A 303 32.03 9.76 0.84
N ALA A 304 32.91 8.78 0.63
CA ALA A 304 34.22 8.97 0.00
C ALA A 304 34.19 8.84 -1.54
N ALA A 305 33.10 8.29 -2.09
CA ALA A 305 32.96 8.03 -3.51
C ALA A 305 32.70 9.31 -4.29
N GLN A 306 33.37 9.45 -5.43
CA GLN A 306 33.13 10.54 -6.38
C GLN A 306 31.91 10.27 -7.25
N ARG A 307 31.60 11.20 -8.15
CA ARG A 307 30.47 11.09 -9.09
C ARG A 307 30.59 9.81 -9.92
N HIS A 308 29.54 8.99 -9.90
CA HIS A 308 29.43 7.67 -10.55
C HIS A 308 30.42 6.62 -10.05
N GLN A 309 31.12 6.88 -8.95
CA GLN A 309 32.09 5.94 -8.40
C GLN A 309 31.41 4.91 -7.51
N ILE A 310 31.83 3.65 -7.64
CA ILE A 310 31.39 2.53 -6.81
C ILE A 310 32.61 2.06 -6.02
N LEU A 311 32.65 2.33 -4.71
CA LEU A 311 33.78 2.00 -3.86
C LEU A 311 33.56 0.74 -3.04
N ILE A 312 34.60 -0.10 -3.03
CA ILE A 312 34.74 -1.31 -2.21
C ILE A 312 36.09 -1.32 -1.49
N THR A 313 36.22 -2.13 -0.45
CA THR A 313 37.50 -2.37 0.23
C THR A 313 38.33 -3.44 -0.47
N ASP A 314 39.63 -3.48 -0.18
CA ASP A 314 40.54 -4.55 -0.62
C ASP A 314 40.06 -5.98 -0.28
N ALA A 315 39.45 -6.16 0.89
CA ALA A 315 38.88 -7.43 1.32
C ALA A 315 37.71 -7.89 0.42
N ILE A 316 36.93 -6.95 -0.10
CA ILE A 316 35.85 -7.24 -1.06
C ILE A 316 36.44 -7.48 -2.44
N HIS A 317 37.37 -6.62 -2.89
CA HIS A 317 38.06 -6.75 -4.17
C HIS A 317 38.66 -8.16 -4.35
N THR A 318 39.39 -8.65 -3.36
CA THR A 318 40.01 -9.99 -3.39
C THR A 318 39.00 -11.11 -3.67
N ARG A 319 37.74 -10.95 -3.25
CA ARG A 319 36.67 -11.94 -3.44
C ARG A 319 35.97 -11.85 -4.79
N VAL A 320 36.07 -10.72 -5.48
CA VAL A 320 35.25 -10.40 -6.67
C VAL A 320 36.09 -10.05 -7.91
N GLN A 321 37.41 -9.94 -7.78
CA GLN A 321 38.35 -9.56 -8.86
C GLN A 321 38.30 -10.47 -10.10
N ASP A 322 37.85 -11.72 -9.95
CA ASP A 322 37.70 -12.66 -11.08
C ASP A 322 36.40 -12.43 -11.85
N SER A 323 35.39 -11.80 -11.22
CA SER A 323 34.07 -11.55 -11.79
C SER A 323 33.88 -10.11 -12.26
N PHE A 324 34.57 -9.15 -11.64
CA PHE A 324 34.39 -7.70 -11.88
C PHE A 324 35.72 -7.00 -12.09
N ARG A 325 35.75 -6.05 -13.04
CA ARG A 325 36.95 -5.25 -13.29
C ARG A 325 37.03 -4.12 -12.28
N CYS A 326 38.09 -4.14 -11.47
CA CYS A 326 38.31 -3.15 -10.43
C CYS A 326 39.60 -2.36 -10.67
N GLN A 327 39.64 -1.11 -10.19
CA GLN A 327 40.82 -0.26 -10.23
C GLN A 327 41.19 0.21 -8.82
N ALA A 328 42.47 0.15 -8.46
CA ALA A 328 42.95 0.67 -7.18
C ALA A 328 42.80 2.20 -7.13
N VAL A 329 42.14 2.69 -6.09
CA VAL A 329 42.00 4.13 -5.80
C VAL A 329 43.12 4.60 -4.88
N GLY A 330 43.54 3.73 -3.95
CA GLY A 330 44.62 3.98 -2.99
C GLY A 330 44.15 3.95 -1.54
N GLU A 331 45.04 4.31 -0.62
CA GLU A 331 44.74 4.37 0.80
C GLU A 331 43.96 5.63 1.15
N VAL A 332 42.77 5.46 1.70
CA VAL A 332 41.89 6.57 2.12
C VAL A 332 41.65 6.47 3.62
N ARG A 333 41.80 7.60 4.32
CA ARG A 333 41.50 7.69 5.75
C ARG A 333 40.02 7.99 5.94
N LEU A 334 39.24 6.95 6.21
CA LEU A 334 37.81 7.07 6.50
C LEU A 334 37.57 7.66 7.90
N LYS A 335 36.46 8.39 8.07
CA LYS A 335 36.04 8.92 9.37
C LYS A 335 36.01 7.80 10.42
N ASN A 336 36.53 8.06 11.61
CA ASN A 336 36.54 7.13 12.75
C ASN A 336 37.19 5.75 12.47
N LYS A 337 38.15 5.67 11.53
CA LYS A 337 39.09 4.55 11.42
C LYS A 337 40.50 5.04 11.77
N ALA A 338 41.19 4.28 12.62
CA ALA A 338 42.54 4.63 13.06
C ALA A 338 43.55 4.53 11.91
N GLU A 339 43.43 3.46 11.12
CA GLU A 339 44.31 3.11 10.01
C GLU A 339 43.65 3.46 8.65
N PRO A 340 44.44 3.86 7.63
CA PRO A 340 43.97 4.00 6.26
C PRO A 340 43.41 2.67 5.72
N VAL A 341 42.40 2.76 4.85
CA VAL A 341 41.80 1.60 4.19
C VAL A 341 42.12 1.67 2.70
N LEU A 342 42.64 0.59 2.14
CA LEU A 342 42.87 0.48 0.69
C LEU A 342 41.53 0.27 -0.03
N LEU A 343 41.23 1.18 -0.96
CA LEU A 343 39.97 1.21 -1.70
C LEU A 343 40.17 0.87 -3.18
N TYR A 344 39.14 0.25 -3.74
CA TYR A 344 39.03 -0.05 -5.17
C TYR A 344 37.71 0.49 -5.70
N GLU A 345 37.74 0.91 -6.96
CA GLU A 345 36.58 1.29 -7.74
C GLU A 345 36.15 0.13 -8.63
N VAL A 346 34.86 -0.21 -8.62
CA VAL A 346 34.28 -1.18 -9.55
C VAL A 346 33.92 -0.48 -10.87
N LEU A 347 34.46 -0.98 -11.97
CA LEU A 347 34.28 -0.39 -13.31
C LEU A 347 33.18 -1.09 -14.10
N GLU A 348 33.21 -2.42 -14.17
CA GLU A 348 32.29 -3.27 -14.94
C GLU A 348 32.16 -4.67 -14.33
#